data_AF-A0A068B1H3-F1
#
_entry.id   AF-A0A068B1H3-F1
#
_cell.length_a   1.000
_cell.length_b   1.000
_cell.length_c   1.000
_cell.angle_alpha   90.00
_cell.angle_beta   90.00
_cell.angle_gamma   90.00
#
_symmetry.space_group_name_H-M   'P 1'
#
loop_
_entity.id
_entity.type
_entity.pdbx_description
1 polymer ?
#
loop_
_entity_poly.entity_id
_entity_poly.type
_entity_poly.pdbx_seq_one_letter_code
_entity_poly.pdbx_strand_id
1 'polypeptide(L)'
;LDKANPEGQAWEGGADPKEKPYGTFGGKTIFEAASEGTEQSQRVMGYLPTDEEWQSPNIYEETAAGAPMQEGEWGGSTQLPEHKVWFYYLQRLCNHCTYPGCLAACPRQAIYKRPEDGIVLIDQKRCRGYRKCVEACPYKKAMYRPSTRVSEKCIACYPRIEGKDPHISPDGAPLETRCMSACVGKIRLQGLVKKTKDGEWDNVPDNPLHFLIRDRRITLPLYPQFGTEPNGYYIPPRWAPRDYLEQMFGPG
;
A
#
# COMPACT_ATOMS: atom_id res chain seq x y z
N LEU A 1 2.63 -24.83 18.29
CA LEU A 1 4.06 -24.97 18.64
C LEU A 1 4.23 -25.98 19.75
N ASP A 2 3.56 -25.81 20.89
CA ASP A 2 3.65 -26.75 22.03
C ASP A 2 3.18 -28.18 21.71
N LYS A 3 2.26 -28.36 20.76
CA LYS A 3 1.92 -29.71 20.26
C LYS A 3 3.01 -30.34 19.37
N ALA A 4 3.78 -29.52 18.66
CA ALA A 4 4.81 -29.96 17.70
C ALA A 4 6.22 -30.02 18.32
N ASN A 5 6.43 -29.30 19.42
CA ASN A 5 7.62 -29.38 20.25
C ASN A 5 7.22 -29.17 21.73
N PRO A 6 6.62 -30.19 22.37
CA PRO A 6 6.22 -30.10 23.78
C PRO A 6 7.44 -29.84 24.65
N GLU A 7 7.35 -28.84 25.53
CA GLU A 7 8.41 -28.44 26.47
C GLU A 7 9.74 -27.96 25.84
N GLY A 8 9.88 -28.03 24.51
CA GLY A 8 11.10 -27.63 23.80
C GLY A 8 11.13 -26.18 23.32
N GLN A 9 10.11 -25.35 23.62
CA GLN A 9 10.08 -23.92 23.27
C GLN A 9 10.90 -23.09 24.27
N ALA A 10 12.15 -23.47 24.48
CA ALA A 10 13.03 -22.87 25.48
C ALA A 10 14.23 -22.15 24.83
N TRP A 11 14.65 -21.08 25.49
CA TRP A 11 15.92 -20.41 25.21
C TRP A 11 16.97 -20.96 26.16
N GLU A 12 18.08 -21.46 25.61
CA GLU A 12 19.24 -21.82 26.42
C GLU A 12 19.99 -20.53 26.76
N GLY A 13 19.83 -20.06 28.00
CA GLY A 13 20.58 -18.94 28.55
C GLY A 13 21.96 -19.40 29.00
N GLY A 14 23.00 -19.04 28.26
CA GLY A 14 24.38 -19.36 28.65
C GLY A 14 25.48 -19.15 27.62
N ALA A 15 25.24 -18.41 26.54
CA ALA A 15 26.28 -18.22 25.50
C ALA A 15 26.98 -16.86 25.64
N ASP A 16 28.26 -16.83 25.24
CA ASP A 16 29.15 -15.66 25.26
C ASP A 16 28.42 -14.37 24.81
N PRO A 17 28.32 -13.35 25.68
CA PRO A 17 27.62 -12.09 25.39
C PRO A 17 28.09 -11.38 24.11
N LYS A 18 29.31 -11.67 23.62
CA LYS A 18 29.86 -11.07 22.41
C LYS A 18 29.38 -11.71 21.11
N GLU A 19 29.03 -13.00 21.12
CA GLU A 19 28.61 -13.73 19.92
C GLU A 19 27.12 -14.10 19.90
N LYS A 20 26.53 -14.36 21.08
CA LYS A 20 25.13 -14.80 21.21
C LYS A 20 24.45 -14.12 22.40
N PRO A 21 24.23 -12.79 22.34
CA PRO A 21 23.75 -11.98 23.47
C PRO A 21 22.38 -12.39 24.02
N TYR A 22 21.60 -13.19 23.28
CA TYR A 22 20.27 -13.65 23.66
C TYR A 22 20.19 -15.18 23.84
N GLY A 23 21.34 -15.89 23.83
CA GLY A 23 21.38 -17.34 23.84
C GLY A 23 21.02 -17.97 22.49
N THR A 24 20.81 -19.29 22.49
CA THR A 24 20.34 -20.02 21.31
C THR A 24 18.92 -20.50 21.58
N PHE A 25 18.01 -20.26 20.64
CA PHE A 25 16.67 -20.83 20.72
C PHE A 25 16.73 -22.31 20.33
N GLY A 26 16.49 -23.20 21.30
CA GLY A 26 16.48 -24.66 21.06
C GLY A 26 15.13 -25.18 20.54
N GLY A 27 14.14 -24.29 20.40
CA GLY A 27 12.81 -24.63 19.95
C GLY A 27 12.67 -24.75 18.44
N LYS A 28 11.53 -25.29 18.00
CA LYS A 28 11.15 -25.30 16.59
C LYS A 28 10.54 -23.95 16.26
N THR A 29 11.03 -23.32 15.20
CA THR A 29 10.40 -22.15 14.60
C THR A 29 8.98 -22.50 14.10
N ILE A 30 8.17 -21.47 13.86
CA ILE A 30 6.85 -21.66 13.23
C ILE A 30 6.93 -22.33 11.86
N PHE A 31 8.10 -22.32 11.20
CA PHE A 31 8.34 -22.96 9.90
C PHE A 31 8.74 -24.44 10.02
N GLU A 32 9.49 -24.81 11.05
CA GLU A 32 9.89 -26.19 11.32
C GLU A 32 8.75 -26.99 11.97
N ALA A 33 8.02 -26.37 12.89
CA ALA A 33 6.81 -26.97 13.45
C ALA A 33 5.68 -27.07 12.42
N ALA A 34 5.78 -26.30 11.33
CA ALA A 34 4.82 -26.30 10.26
C ALA A 34 4.87 -27.60 9.43
N SER A 35 6.05 -28.14 9.15
CA SER A 35 6.20 -29.40 8.39
C SER A 35 5.58 -30.62 9.08
N GLU A 36 5.33 -30.53 10.38
CA GLU A 36 4.76 -31.62 11.20
C GLU A 36 3.27 -31.45 11.50
N GLY A 37 2.67 -30.34 11.06
CA GLY A 37 1.25 -30.06 11.22
C GLY A 37 0.38 -30.65 10.10
N THR A 38 -0.94 -30.65 10.28
CA THR A 38 -1.87 -30.98 9.19
C THR A 38 -1.86 -29.86 8.14
N GLU A 39 -2.37 -30.12 6.92
CA GLU A 39 -2.50 -29.10 5.86
C GLU A 39 -3.28 -27.84 6.31
N GLN A 40 -4.08 -27.98 7.38
CA GLN A 40 -4.83 -26.93 8.04
C GLN A 40 -4.01 -26.15 9.09
N SER A 41 -3.08 -26.80 9.79
CA SER A 41 -2.17 -26.17 10.76
C SER A 41 -1.16 -25.20 10.12
N GLN A 42 -1.02 -25.23 8.79
CA GLN A 42 -0.27 -24.26 7.98
C GLN A 42 -0.99 -22.92 7.76
N ARG A 43 -2.27 -22.81 8.17
CA ARG A 43 -3.15 -21.74 7.73
C ARG A 43 -3.39 -20.75 8.86
N VAL A 44 -2.80 -19.57 8.76
CA VAL A 44 -3.21 -18.42 9.60
C VAL A 44 -4.50 -17.87 9.03
N MET A 45 -5.55 -17.88 9.85
CA MET A 45 -6.87 -17.31 9.54
C MET A 45 -6.79 -15.78 9.61
N GLY A 46 -6.13 -15.14 8.65
CA GLY A 46 -6.19 -13.68 8.50
C GLY A 46 -7.61 -13.23 8.14
N TYR A 47 -7.91 -11.94 8.38
CA TYR A 47 -9.20 -11.32 8.02
C TYR A 47 -9.59 -11.63 6.57
N LEU A 48 -10.82 -12.10 6.41
CA LEU A 48 -11.50 -12.30 5.14
C LEU A 48 -12.63 -11.26 5.08
N PRO A 49 -12.64 -10.37 4.07
CA PRO A 49 -13.77 -9.47 3.87
C PRO A 49 -15.07 -10.27 3.68
N THR A 50 -16.20 -9.71 4.08
CA THR A 50 -17.51 -10.33 3.88
C THR A 50 -17.85 -10.41 2.40
N ASP A 51 -18.82 -11.26 2.05
CA ASP A 51 -19.29 -11.35 0.66
C ASP A 51 -19.86 -10.01 0.17
N GLU A 52 -20.50 -9.23 1.04
CA GLU A 52 -21.00 -7.89 0.73
C GLU A 52 -19.86 -6.92 0.37
N GLU A 53 -18.78 -6.90 1.15
CA GLU A 53 -17.59 -6.09 0.87
C GLU A 53 -16.91 -6.49 -0.45
N TRP A 54 -17.01 -7.77 -0.84
CA TRP A 54 -16.47 -8.27 -2.10
C TRP A 54 -17.36 -8.01 -3.31
N GLN A 55 -18.67 -8.17 -3.17
CA GLN A 55 -19.64 -8.12 -4.27
C GLN A 55 -20.02 -6.69 -4.65
N SER A 56 -19.82 -5.75 -3.74
CA SER A 56 -20.23 -4.37 -3.92
C SER A 56 -19.02 -3.44 -3.83
N PRO A 57 -18.05 -3.52 -4.77
CA PRO A 57 -17.06 -2.47 -4.89
C PRO A 57 -17.80 -1.15 -5.16
N ASN A 58 -17.39 -0.08 -4.50
CA ASN A 58 -17.96 1.27 -4.67
C ASN A 58 -19.33 1.50 -3.99
N ILE A 59 -19.67 0.76 -2.92
CA ILE A 59 -20.81 1.14 -2.06
C ILE A 59 -20.59 2.59 -1.57
N TYR A 60 -21.67 3.38 -1.61
CA TYR A 60 -21.69 4.81 -1.29
C TYR A 60 -21.04 5.73 -2.33
N GLU A 61 -20.82 5.26 -3.57
CA GLU A 61 -20.56 6.15 -4.70
C GLU A 61 -21.66 7.23 -4.82
N GLU A 62 -21.28 8.45 -5.18
CA GLU A 62 -22.16 9.64 -5.24
C GLU A 62 -22.94 9.96 -3.96
N THR A 63 -22.58 9.36 -2.82
CA THR A 63 -23.24 9.66 -1.55
C THR A 63 -22.54 10.84 -0.89
N ALA A 64 -23.17 12.00 -0.91
CA ALA A 64 -22.62 13.20 -0.30
C ALA A 64 -22.63 13.14 1.23
N ALA A 65 -21.57 13.62 1.86
CA ALA A 65 -21.53 13.85 3.30
C ALA A 65 -22.14 15.22 3.62
N GLY A 66 -23.00 15.28 4.64
CA GLY A 66 -23.65 16.50 5.10
C GLY A 66 -24.85 16.21 6.00
N ALA A 67 -25.36 17.22 6.71
CA ALA A 67 -26.64 17.10 7.41
C ALA A 67 -27.77 16.85 6.38
N PRO A 68 -28.75 15.98 6.66
CA PRO A 68 -29.91 15.81 5.80
C PRO A 68 -30.59 17.18 5.63
N MET A 69 -30.69 17.66 4.40
CA MET A 69 -31.42 18.90 4.11
C MET A 69 -32.91 18.64 4.29
N GLN A 70 -33.61 19.54 4.98
CA GLN A 70 -35.07 19.55 4.96
C GLN A 70 -35.54 20.06 3.60
N GLU A 71 -36.60 19.45 3.08
CA GLU A 71 -37.21 19.87 1.82
C GLU A 71 -37.60 21.36 1.88
N GLY A 72 -37.10 22.16 0.94
CA GLY A 72 -37.33 23.61 0.90
C GLY A 72 -36.23 24.46 1.56
N GLU A 73 -35.33 23.87 2.37
CA GLU A 73 -34.17 24.55 2.96
C GLU A 73 -32.89 24.27 2.16
N TRP A 74 -32.90 24.67 0.89
CA TRP A 74 -31.75 24.51 -0.03
C TRP A 74 -30.69 25.61 0.17
N GLY A 75 -30.39 25.96 1.42
CA GLY A 75 -29.37 26.95 1.74
C GLY A 75 -28.09 26.64 0.96
N GLY A 76 -27.49 27.65 0.32
CA GLY A 76 -26.44 27.49 -0.69
C GLY A 76 -25.46 26.35 -0.38
N SER A 77 -25.59 25.24 -1.11
CA SER A 77 -24.79 24.02 -0.89
C SER A 77 -23.34 24.19 -1.35
N THR A 78 -23.11 25.16 -2.25
CA THR A 78 -21.86 25.40 -2.97
C THR A 78 -21.38 26.83 -2.67
N GLN A 79 -20.64 27.00 -1.59
CA GLN A 79 -19.96 28.25 -1.27
C GLN A 79 -18.49 27.96 -0.94
N LEU A 80 -17.56 28.74 -1.49
CA LEU A 80 -16.16 28.65 -1.08
C LEU A 80 -15.93 29.41 0.24
N PRO A 81 -15.00 28.99 1.10
CA PRO A 81 -13.95 28.00 0.85
C PRO A 81 -14.37 26.53 0.97
N GLU A 82 -15.53 26.20 1.55
CA GLU A 82 -15.95 24.81 1.83
C GLU A 82 -17.45 24.62 1.58
N HIS A 83 -17.82 23.54 0.88
CA HIS A 83 -19.21 23.23 0.59
C HIS A 83 -19.89 22.56 1.79
N LYS A 84 -21.15 22.94 2.07
CA LYS A 84 -21.94 22.36 3.17
C LYS A 84 -22.27 20.89 2.93
N VAL A 85 -22.52 20.54 1.67
CA VAL A 85 -22.72 19.17 1.21
C VAL A 85 -21.60 18.89 0.22
N TRP A 86 -20.80 17.88 0.50
CA TRP A 86 -19.61 17.62 -0.29
C TRP A 86 -19.35 16.12 -0.45
N PHE A 87 -18.75 15.80 -1.58
CA PHE A 87 -18.05 14.55 -1.83
C PHE A 87 -16.92 14.84 -2.80
N TYR A 88 -15.99 13.91 -2.92
CA TYR A 88 -15.02 13.91 -3.99
C TYR A 88 -14.54 12.49 -4.24
N TYR A 89 -14.01 12.25 -5.43
CA TYR A 89 -13.47 10.95 -5.79
C TYR A 89 -12.02 10.84 -5.34
N LEU A 90 -11.73 9.78 -4.58
CA LEU A 90 -10.37 9.47 -4.15
C LEU A 90 -9.91 8.15 -4.77
N GLN A 91 -9.28 8.23 -5.94
CA GLN A 91 -8.80 7.02 -6.62
C GLN A 91 -7.50 6.54 -5.97
N ARG A 92 -7.50 5.34 -5.38
CA ARG A 92 -6.37 4.84 -4.60
C ARG A 92 -5.73 3.61 -5.22
N LEU A 93 -4.41 3.60 -5.27
CA LEU A 93 -3.57 2.46 -5.67
C LEU A 93 -2.57 2.09 -4.57
N CYS A 94 -1.73 1.07 -4.81
CA CYS A 94 -0.62 0.79 -3.91
C CYS A 94 0.39 1.95 -3.99
N ASN A 95 0.72 2.56 -2.85
CA ASN A 95 1.63 3.71 -2.83
C ASN A 95 3.12 3.34 -3.04
N HIS A 96 3.45 2.06 -3.23
CA HIS A 96 4.83 1.55 -3.35
C HIS A 96 5.80 2.24 -2.36
N CYS A 97 5.38 2.30 -1.09
CA CYS A 97 5.94 3.18 -0.06
C CYS A 97 7.45 3.02 0.14
N THR A 98 8.14 4.04 0.66
CA THR A 98 9.56 3.94 1.02
C THR A 98 9.77 2.96 2.16
N TYR A 99 8.87 2.94 3.15
CA TYR A 99 8.84 2.00 4.27
C TYR A 99 7.55 1.15 4.23
N PRO A 100 7.49 0.09 3.40
CA PRO A 100 6.25 -0.63 3.18
C PRO A 100 5.91 -1.52 4.39
N GLY A 101 4.83 -1.21 5.10
CA GLY A 101 4.33 -2.06 6.19
C GLY A 101 4.01 -3.50 5.75
N CYS A 102 3.57 -3.68 4.50
CA CYS A 102 3.35 -5.02 3.94
C CYS A 102 4.64 -5.84 3.79
N LEU A 103 5.76 -5.19 3.45
CA LEU A 103 7.07 -5.82 3.34
C LEU A 103 7.53 -6.29 4.72
N ALA A 104 7.50 -5.39 5.71
CA ALA A 104 7.90 -5.68 7.08
C ALA A 104 7.10 -6.84 7.71
N ALA A 105 5.81 -6.96 7.37
CA ALA A 105 4.93 -7.95 7.96
C ALA A 105 4.99 -9.35 7.31
N CYS A 106 5.66 -9.54 6.18
CA CYS A 106 5.66 -10.83 5.51
C CYS A 106 6.64 -11.80 6.19
N PRO A 107 6.17 -12.84 6.91
CA PRO A 107 7.06 -13.71 7.69
C PRO A 107 8.00 -14.54 6.82
N ARG A 108 7.64 -14.74 5.54
CA ARG A 108 8.46 -15.51 4.58
C ARG A 108 9.31 -14.64 3.65
N GLN A 109 9.32 -13.32 3.89
CA GLN A 109 10.06 -12.35 3.08
C GLN A 109 9.75 -12.46 1.57
N ALA A 110 8.51 -12.82 1.22
CA ALA A 110 8.06 -12.92 -0.17
C ALA A 110 7.82 -11.56 -0.83
N ILE A 111 7.87 -10.48 -0.05
CA ILE A 111 7.66 -9.11 -0.50
C ILE A 111 9.00 -8.41 -0.52
N TYR A 112 9.29 -7.70 -1.61
CA TYR A 112 10.54 -6.99 -1.80
C TYR A 112 10.27 -5.64 -2.49
N LYS A 113 11.18 -4.69 -2.31
CA LYS A 113 11.19 -3.41 -3.00
C LYS A 113 12.36 -3.42 -3.98
N ARG A 114 12.08 -3.15 -5.26
CA ARG A 114 13.09 -3.12 -6.30
C ARG A 114 14.00 -1.90 -6.12
N PRO A 115 15.33 -2.04 -6.14
CA PRO A 115 16.25 -0.92 -5.93
C PRO A 115 16.26 0.09 -7.09
N GLU A 116 15.99 -0.34 -8.31
CA GLU A 116 16.09 0.47 -9.53
C GLU A 116 14.94 1.47 -9.72
N ASP A 117 13.75 1.17 -9.21
CA ASP A 117 12.54 1.97 -9.43
C ASP A 117 11.64 2.11 -8.18
N GLY A 118 12.00 1.45 -7.08
CA GLY A 118 11.23 1.49 -5.84
C GLY A 118 9.90 0.73 -5.87
N ILE A 119 9.61 -0.03 -6.93
CA ILE A 119 8.37 -0.82 -7.05
C ILE A 119 8.43 -1.96 -6.04
N VAL A 120 7.56 -1.89 -5.04
CA VAL A 120 7.28 -3.03 -4.14
C VAL A 120 6.54 -4.13 -4.91
N LEU A 121 6.91 -5.41 -4.77
CA LEU A 121 6.29 -6.57 -5.42
C LEU A 121 6.10 -7.75 -4.44
N ILE A 122 5.22 -8.69 -4.78
CA ILE A 122 5.06 -9.97 -4.08
C ILE A 122 5.53 -11.08 -5.01
N ASP A 123 6.56 -11.82 -4.62
CA ASP A 123 6.99 -13.04 -5.27
C ASP A 123 5.89 -14.11 -5.12
N GLN A 124 5.23 -14.41 -6.23
CA GLN A 124 4.14 -15.37 -6.28
C GLN A 124 4.61 -16.81 -6.00
N LYS A 125 5.86 -17.15 -6.30
CA LYS A 125 6.45 -18.48 -6.04
C LYS A 125 6.80 -18.65 -4.56
N ARG A 126 7.18 -17.58 -3.86
CA ARG A 126 7.48 -17.61 -2.42
C ARG A 126 6.26 -17.38 -1.54
N CYS A 127 5.22 -16.71 -2.04
CA CYS A 127 4.00 -16.45 -1.28
C CYS A 127 3.23 -17.76 -0.98
N ARG A 128 2.65 -17.87 0.23
CA ARG A 128 1.66 -18.92 0.55
C ARG A 128 0.47 -18.35 1.31
N GLY A 129 0.20 -17.06 1.11
CA GLY A 129 -1.06 -16.48 1.56
C GLY A 129 -1.23 -16.40 3.08
N TYR A 130 -0.18 -16.07 3.85
CA TYR A 130 -0.30 -15.81 5.29
C TYR A 130 -1.16 -14.58 5.64
N ARG A 131 -1.48 -13.74 4.65
CA ARG A 131 -2.32 -12.53 4.76
C ARG A 131 -1.81 -11.45 5.73
N LYS A 132 -0.66 -11.61 6.38
CA LYS A 132 -0.03 -10.56 7.19
C LYS A 132 0.26 -9.29 6.41
N CYS A 133 0.58 -9.40 5.11
CA CYS A 133 0.70 -8.23 4.24
C CYS A 133 -0.62 -7.51 3.96
N VAL A 134 -1.75 -8.23 3.97
CA VAL A 134 -3.10 -7.67 3.81
C VAL A 134 -3.48 -6.88 5.06
N GLU A 135 -3.26 -7.48 6.23
CA GLU A 135 -3.46 -6.87 7.55
C GLU A 135 -2.60 -5.62 7.73
N ALA A 136 -1.28 -5.74 7.50
CA ALA A 136 -0.31 -4.70 7.81
C ALA A 136 -0.28 -3.54 6.81
N CYS A 137 -0.84 -3.68 5.60
CA CYS A 137 -0.94 -2.55 4.68
C CYS A 137 -2.01 -1.58 5.24
N PRO A 138 -1.64 -0.36 5.68
CA PRO A 138 -2.63 0.56 6.23
C PRO A 138 -3.60 1.06 5.13
N TYR A 139 -3.17 1.01 3.88
CA TYR A 139 -4.01 1.34 2.72
C TYR A 139 -4.82 0.17 2.16
N LYS A 140 -4.65 -1.04 2.71
CA LYS A 140 -5.32 -2.28 2.25
C LYS A 140 -5.16 -2.54 0.74
N LYS A 141 -3.93 -2.37 0.23
CA LYS A 141 -3.58 -2.54 -1.20
C LYS A 141 -2.87 -3.85 -1.53
N ALA A 142 -2.65 -4.70 -0.54
CA ALA A 142 -2.41 -6.12 -0.76
C ALA A 142 -3.74 -6.85 -0.56
N MET A 143 -4.08 -7.73 -1.49
CA MET A 143 -5.30 -8.52 -1.49
C MET A 143 -4.93 -10.00 -1.47
N TYR A 144 -5.73 -10.82 -0.82
CA TYR A 144 -5.58 -12.27 -0.87
C TYR A 144 -6.45 -12.82 -2.00
N ARG A 145 -5.88 -13.64 -2.88
CA ARG A 145 -6.64 -14.35 -3.93
C ARG A 145 -6.98 -15.76 -3.44
N PRO A 146 -8.26 -16.07 -3.15
CA PRO A 146 -8.63 -17.40 -2.64
C PRO A 146 -8.35 -18.55 -3.61
N SER A 147 -8.46 -18.30 -4.92
CA SER A 147 -8.27 -19.33 -5.95
C SER A 147 -6.83 -19.81 -6.07
N THR A 148 -5.86 -18.89 -6.04
CA THR A 148 -4.42 -19.22 -6.10
C THR A 148 -3.79 -19.38 -4.72
N ARG A 149 -4.53 -19.04 -3.66
CA ARG A 149 -4.10 -19.05 -2.25
C ARG A 149 -2.83 -18.23 -1.98
N VAL A 150 -2.55 -17.23 -2.81
CA VAL A 150 -1.47 -16.26 -2.62
C VAL A 150 -2.03 -14.85 -2.57
N SER A 151 -1.21 -13.92 -2.07
CA SER A 151 -1.55 -12.50 -2.06
C SER A 151 -1.00 -11.79 -3.30
N GLU A 152 -1.78 -10.84 -3.80
CA GLU A 152 -1.50 -10.01 -4.97
C GLU A 152 -1.69 -8.54 -4.62
N LYS A 153 -1.14 -7.66 -5.46
CA LYS A 153 -1.26 -6.20 -5.34
C LYS A 153 -0.95 -5.55 -6.68
N CYS A 154 -1.25 -4.26 -6.79
CA CYS A 154 -0.74 -3.42 -7.88
C CYS A 154 0.76 -3.68 -8.09
N ILE A 155 1.15 -3.94 -9.34
CA ILE A 155 2.55 -4.21 -9.71
C ILE A 155 3.21 -2.98 -10.35
N ALA A 156 2.62 -1.79 -10.17
CA ALA A 156 2.95 -0.57 -10.91
C ALA A 156 3.12 -0.79 -12.41
N CYS A 157 2.36 -1.73 -13.00
CA CYS A 157 2.54 -2.16 -14.38
C CYS A 157 4.02 -2.28 -14.79
N TYR A 158 4.88 -2.84 -13.93
CA TYR A 158 6.33 -2.81 -14.18
C TYR A 158 6.75 -3.30 -15.58
N PRO A 159 6.08 -4.27 -16.25
CA PRO A 159 6.46 -4.64 -17.62
C PRO A 159 6.35 -3.46 -18.59
N ARG A 160 5.36 -2.57 -18.40
CA ARG A 160 5.21 -1.34 -19.19
C ARG A 160 6.29 -0.33 -18.87
N ILE A 161 6.57 -0.10 -17.58
CA ILE A 161 7.63 0.83 -17.14
C ILE A 161 8.99 0.39 -17.70
N GLU A 162 9.23 -0.91 -17.79
CA GLU A 162 10.46 -1.48 -18.35
C GLU A 162 10.49 -1.54 -19.88
N GLY A 163 9.41 -1.18 -20.58
CA GLY A 163 9.29 -1.34 -22.03
C GLY A 163 9.24 -2.81 -22.48
N LYS A 164 8.87 -3.73 -21.59
CA LYS A 164 8.80 -5.18 -21.83
C LYS A 164 7.36 -5.70 -21.98
N ASP A 165 6.37 -4.83 -22.13
CA ASP A 165 5.00 -5.25 -22.44
C ASP A 165 4.93 -5.64 -23.93
N PRO A 166 4.83 -6.94 -24.27
CA PRO A 166 4.97 -7.41 -25.65
C PRO A 166 3.81 -6.98 -26.55
N HIS A 167 2.69 -6.54 -25.98
CA HIS A 167 1.50 -6.16 -26.74
C HIS A 167 1.47 -4.68 -27.09
N ILE A 168 2.23 -3.84 -26.36
CA ILE A 168 2.06 -2.37 -26.39
C ILE A 168 3.39 -1.64 -26.57
N SER A 169 4.52 -2.24 -26.16
CA SER A 169 5.88 -1.72 -26.39
C SER A 169 6.67 -2.62 -27.37
N PRO A 170 6.25 -2.77 -28.65
CA PRO A 170 6.95 -3.63 -29.60
C PRO A 170 8.38 -3.14 -29.92
N ASP A 171 8.66 -1.85 -29.70
CA ASP A 171 9.94 -1.18 -29.88
C ASP A 171 10.78 -1.11 -28.60
N GLY A 172 10.30 -1.66 -27.49
CA GLY A 172 11.00 -1.62 -26.20
C GLY A 172 10.88 -0.29 -25.46
N ALA A 173 10.02 0.63 -25.90
CA ALA A 173 9.87 1.93 -25.26
C ALA A 173 9.13 1.80 -23.90
N PRO A 174 9.67 2.40 -22.81
CA PRO A 174 8.95 2.55 -21.54
C PRO A 174 7.60 3.25 -21.71
N LEU A 175 6.59 2.75 -21.01
CA LEU A 175 5.23 3.28 -21.03
C LEU A 175 4.71 3.53 -19.62
N GLU A 176 3.79 4.49 -19.53
CA GLU A 176 3.01 4.72 -18.33
C GLU A 176 2.18 3.49 -17.94
N THR A 177 1.90 3.38 -16.65
CA THR A 177 0.98 2.37 -16.14
C THR A 177 -0.41 2.54 -16.74
N ARG A 178 -1.13 1.42 -16.89
CA ARG A 178 -2.43 1.41 -17.59
C ARG A 178 -3.45 2.36 -16.96
N CYS A 179 -3.45 2.49 -15.63
CA CYS A 179 -4.38 3.38 -14.95
C CYS A 179 -4.05 4.87 -15.19
N MET A 180 -2.79 5.22 -15.46
CA MET A 180 -2.38 6.58 -15.77
C MET A 180 -2.74 6.89 -17.23
N SER A 181 -2.31 6.02 -18.16
CA SER A 181 -2.55 6.21 -19.59
C SER A 181 -4.04 6.25 -19.94
N ALA A 182 -4.85 5.41 -19.30
CA ALA A 182 -6.29 5.32 -19.54
C ALA A 182 -7.13 6.33 -18.72
N CYS A 183 -6.50 7.23 -17.95
CA CYS A 183 -7.23 8.21 -17.17
C CYS A 183 -7.98 9.18 -18.09
N VAL A 184 -9.31 9.08 -18.12
CA VAL A 184 -10.18 9.94 -18.92
C VAL A 184 -10.06 11.40 -18.48
N GLY A 185 -10.11 11.64 -17.16
CA GLY A 185 -10.01 13.00 -16.61
C GLY A 185 -8.62 13.63 -16.67
N LYS A 186 -7.59 12.90 -17.13
CA LYS A 186 -6.19 13.38 -17.21
C LYS A 186 -5.66 14.01 -15.91
N ILE A 187 -6.16 13.51 -14.77
CA ILE A 187 -5.79 14.00 -13.43
C ILE A 187 -4.56 13.29 -12.85
N ARG A 188 -3.94 12.39 -13.60
CA ARG A 188 -2.86 11.53 -13.08
C ARG A 188 -1.55 11.80 -13.80
N LEU A 189 -0.48 11.91 -13.01
CA LEU A 189 0.88 12.03 -13.48
C LEU A 189 1.70 10.87 -12.92
N GLN A 190 2.65 10.38 -13.72
CA GLN A 190 3.56 9.32 -13.33
C GLN A 190 4.98 9.68 -13.77
N GLY A 191 5.96 9.33 -12.94
CA GLY A 191 7.37 9.52 -13.25
C GLY A 191 8.24 8.90 -12.17
N LEU A 192 9.48 8.59 -12.53
CA LEU A 192 10.52 8.22 -11.58
C LEU A 192 11.28 9.47 -11.19
N VAL A 193 11.62 9.58 -9.90
CA VAL A 193 12.52 10.62 -9.40
C VAL A 193 13.70 9.92 -8.76
N LYS A 194 14.91 10.31 -9.18
CA LYS A 194 16.15 9.79 -8.61
C LYS A 194 16.25 10.21 -7.16
N LYS A 195 16.83 9.35 -6.32
CA LYS A 195 17.18 9.68 -4.95
C LYS A 195 18.69 9.88 -4.83
N THR A 196 19.11 10.81 -3.98
CA THR A 196 20.50 11.01 -3.58
C THR A 196 20.96 9.83 -2.70
N LYS A 197 22.27 9.76 -2.40
CA LYS A 197 22.83 8.71 -1.53
C LYS A 197 22.23 8.74 -0.12
N ASP A 198 21.75 9.90 0.31
CA ASP A 198 21.14 10.11 1.62
C ASP A 198 19.64 9.75 1.64
N GLY A 199 19.08 9.33 0.49
CA GLY A 199 17.68 8.91 0.37
C GLY A 199 16.70 10.04 0.05
N GLU A 200 17.18 11.27 -0.05
CA GLU A 200 16.42 12.45 -0.46
C GLU A 200 16.16 12.46 -1.97
N TRP A 201 15.14 13.19 -2.41
CA TRP A 201 14.88 13.35 -3.84
C TRP A 201 15.98 14.21 -4.46
N ASP A 202 16.48 13.78 -5.62
CA ASP A 202 17.41 14.58 -6.42
C ASP A 202 16.71 15.88 -6.86
N ASN A 203 17.46 16.98 -6.93
CA ASN A 203 16.89 18.28 -7.28
C ASN A 203 16.71 18.36 -8.80
N VAL A 204 15.49 18.09 -9.25
CA VAL A 204 15.11 18.09 -10.67
C VAL A 204 13.88 18.99 -10.90
N PRO A 205 14.03 20.33 -10.86
CA PRO A 205 12.89 21.26 -10.94
C PRO A 205 12.06 21.11 -12.22
N ASP A 206 12.68 20.67 -13.32
CA ASP A 206 11.99 20.44 -14.60
C ASP A 206 11.11 19.17 -14.58
N ASN A 207 11.25 18.30 -13.58
CA ASN A 207 10.37 17.16 -13.40
C ASN A 207 9.03 17.63 -12.81
N PRO A 208 7.89 17.40 -13.49
CA PRO A 208 6.60 17.93 -13.04
C PRO A 208 6.18 17.37 -11.67
N LEU A 209 6.56 16.14 -11.33
CA LEU A 209 6.28 15.58 -10.00
C LEU A 209 7.12 16.26 -8.92
N HIS A 210 8.41 16.49 -9.19
CA HIS A 210 9.27 17.23 -8.26
C HIS A 210 8.72 18.64 -8.03
N PHE A 211 8.39 19.36 -9.11
CA PHE A 211 7.83 20.70 -9.04
C PHE A 211 6.55 20.75 -8.19
N LEU A 212 5.61 19.84 -8.42
CA LEU A 212 4.33 19.84 -7.71
C LEU A 212 4.45 19.41 -6.22
N ILE A 213 5.31 18.43 -5.92
CA ILE A 213 5.45 17.82 -4.59
C ILE A 213 6.44 18.59 -3.72
N ARG A 214 7.61 18.96 -4.24
CA ARG A 214 8.73 19.54 -3.46
C ARG A 214 8.77 21.07 -3.53
N ASP A 215 8.62 21.64 -4.73
CA ASP A 215 8.76 23.08 -4.93
C ASP A 215 7.46 23.82 -4.57
N ARG A 216 6.34 23.40 -5.16
CA ARG A 216 5.02 24.00 -4.92
C ARG A 216 4.30 23.47 -3.69
N ARG A 217 4.60 22.24 -3.28
CA ARG A 217 3.99 21.57 -2.11
C ARG A 217 2.45 21.59 -2.13
N ILE A 218 1.87 21.49 -3.32
CA ILE A 218 0.41 21.42 -3.50
C ILE A 218 -0.09 19.98 -3.64
N THR A 219 0.82 19.03 -3.83
CA THR A 219 0.53 17.61 -3.97
C THR A 219 1.04 16.89 -2.73
N LEU A 220 0.11 16.41 -1.90
CA LEU A 220 0.37 15.92 -0.54
C LEU A 220 0.25 14.39 -0.46
N PRO A 221 1.00 13.73 0.45
CA PRO A 221 0.91 12.29 0.66
C PRO A 221 -0.43 11.89 1.29
N LEU A 222 -0.95 10.72 0.95
CA LEU A 222 -2.14 10.17 1.62
C LEU A 222 -1.78 9.50 2.95
N TYR A 223 -2.37 9.96 4.04
CA TYR A 223 -2.19 9.50 5.41
C TYR A 223 -0.70 9.38 5.83
N PRO A 224 0.06 10.50 5.86
CA PRO A 224 1.47 10.47 6.26
C PRO A 224 1.69 9.92 7.68
N GLN A 225 0.71 10.05 8.57
CA GLN A 225 0.73 9.55 9.95
C GLN A 225 0.97 8.03 10.07
N PHE A 226 0.78 7.26 9.00
CA PHE A 226 1.11 5.83 9.00
C PHE A 226 2.60 5.54 8.97
N GLY A 227 3.47 6.54 8.78
CA GLY A 227 4.92 6.38 8.83
C GLY A 227 5.49 5.54 7.68
N THR A 228 4.68 5.19 6.67
CA THR A 228 5.15 4.37 5.54
C THR A 228 5.90 5.17 4.48
N GLU A 229 5.84 6.51 4.54
CA GLU A 229 6.31 7.43 3.49
C GLU A 229 5.78 7.00 2.09
N PRO A 230 4.50 7.25 1.80
CA PRO A 230 3.87 6.80 0.56
C PRO A 230 4.43 7.57 -0.66
N ASN A 231 4.61 6.87 -1.79
CA ASN A 231 5.01 7.48 -3.06
C ASN A 231 3.80 7.76 -3.98
N GLY A 232 2.61 7.86 -3.39
CA GLY A 232 1.38 8.28 -4.06
C GLY A 232 0.88 9.58 -3.43
N TYR A 233 0.75 10.62 -4.24
CA TYR A 233 0.45 11.98 -3.80
C TYR A 233 -0.81 12.50 -4.51
N TYR A 234 -1.53 13.40 -3.85
CA TYR A 234 -2.81 13.94 -4.30
C TYR A 234 -2.85 15.45 -4.14
N ILE A 235 -3.49 16.14 -5.08
CA ILE A 235 -3.86 17.55 -4.90
C ILE A 235 -5.23 17.55 -4.19
N PRO A 236 -5.34 18.07 -2.95
CA PRO A 236 -6.60 18.07 -2.23
C PRO A 236 -7.69 18.88 -2.95
N PRO A 237 -8.96 18.43 -2.96
CA PRO A 237 -10.06 19.17 -3.56
C PRO A 237 -10.36 20.44 -2.77
N ARG A 238 -10.50 21.56 -3.47
CA ARG A 238 -10.74 22.88 -2.88
C ARG A 238 -12.02 22.97 -2.04
N TRP A 239 -13.04 22.20 -2.38
CA TRP A 239 -14.41 22.34 -1.84
C TRP A 239 -14.69 21.46 -0.62
N ALA A 240 -13.79 20.52 -0.28
CA ALA A 240 -13.95 19.67 0.89
C ALA A 240 -13.48 20.41 2.17
N PRO A 241 -14.05 20.11 3.35
CA PRO A 241 -13.69 20.75 4.60
C PRO A 241 -12.21 20.61 4.93
N ARG A 242 -11.57 21.69 5.40
CA ARG A 242 -10.12 21.71 5.68
C ARG A 242 -9.72 20.71 6.74
N ASP A 243 -10.45 20.62 7.85
CA ASP A 243 -10.17 19.67 8.93
C ASP A 243 -10.15 18.22 8.42
N TYR A 244 -11.07 17.89 7.49
CA TYR A 244 -11.10 16.58 6.86
C TYR A 244 -9.88 16.36 5.96
N LEU A 245 -9.50 17.36 5.17
CA LEU A 245 -8.31 17.27 4.30
C LEU A 245 -7.02 17.18 5.11
N GLU A 246 -6.90 17.91 6.22
CA GLU A 246 -5.74 17.84 7.14
C GLU A 246 -5.63 16.44 7.78
N GLN A 247 -6.75 15.84 8.19
CA GLN A 247 -6.77 14.46 8.68
C GLN A 247 -6.22 13.48 7.63
N MET A 248 -6.58 13.70 6.36
CA MET A 248 -6.23 12.79 5.26
C MET A 248 -4.83 12.99 4.70
N PHE A 249 -4.37 14.23 4.57
CA PHE A 249 -3.15 14.58 3.87
C PHE A 249 -2.05 15.12 4.80
N GLY A 250 -2.33 15.22 6.10
CA GLY A 250 -1.45 15.81 7.10
C GLY A 250 -1.52 17.34 7.10
N PRO A 251 -0.73 18.00 7.96
CA PRO A 251 -0.79 19.46 8.18
C PRO A 251 -0.31 20.34 7.01
N GLY A 252 -0.13 19.80 5.79
CA GLY A 252 0.31 20.54 4.60
C GLY A 252 1.83 20.71 4.52
#